data_AF-I1BUB2-F1
#
_entry.id   AF-I1BUB2-F1
#
_cell.length_a   1.000
_cell.length_b   1.000
_cell.length_c   1.000
_cell.angle_alpha   90.00
_cell.angle_beta   90.00
_cell.angle_gamma   90.00
#
_symmetry.space_group_name_H-M   'P 1'
#
loop_
_entity.id
_entity.type
_entity.pdbx_description
1 polymer ?
#
loop_
_entity_poly.entity_id
_entity_poly.type
_entity_poly.pdbx_seq_one_letter_code
_entity_poly.pdbx_strand_id
1 'polypeptide(L)'
;MLNIVNSIQLTPANTQTSMNPEFSGSFQGATSSQVTQIDNSQTDPQSLLNMIQLLTKELASARTEIEQLRVQTAHLQEQLNQQSNVSNPTNHLNPSEFPPLQNAATALLQSTPWHQPEKLQQIKDQLTAQRQQRRLQRQEATARLLQPPSTNQGFKYIYLPTKARVPIGQIRSRLRKLDINNNRIIDIHYPDRNIVALLIHNDYEDELRQQLQRFKVTIKEDSNPCDPQVLRDPKYADRTPAEREDLAFMHHCNRIERALQYIRTPVKFAVARYFYSKGWISKQLLQETLPTRTINRQQDIDIFFFR
;
A
#
# COMPACT_ATOMS: atom_id res chain seq x y z
N MET A 1 -39.76 5.19 -58.46
CA MET A 1 -39.01 3.93 -58.26
C MET A 1 -39.44 3.32 -56.94
N LEU A 2 -39.64 2.01 -56.98
CA LEU A 2 -40.27 1.05 -56.07
C LEU A 2 -40.19 1.26 -54.53
N ASN A 3 -41.37 1.00 -53.94
CA ASN A 3 -41.76 0.66 -52.57
C ASN A 3 -40.80 -0.27 -51.78
N ILE A 4 -40.90 -0.26 -50.44
CA ILE A 4 -41.55 -1.34 -49.64
C ILE A 4 -41.33 -1.10 -48.13
N VAL A 5 -42.46 -1.17 -47.40
CA VAL A 5 -42.62 -1.35 -45.95
C VAL A 5 -42.23 -2.76 -45.57
N ASN A 6 -41.53 -2.99 -44.44
CA ASN A 6 -41.74 -4.21 -43.65
C ASN A 6 -41.19 -4.12 -42.22
N SER A 7 -42.07 -4.45 -41.29
CA SER A 7 -41.84 -4.85 -39.89
C SER A 7 -40.98 -6.12 -39.79
N ILE A 8 -40.36 -6.38 -38.63
CA ILE A 8 -40.24 -7.73 -38.00
C ILE A 8 -39.70 -7.63 -36.55
N GLN A 9 -40.17 -8.60 -35.78
CA GLN A 9 -40.14 -8.90 -34.35
C GLN A 9 -38.80 -9.42 -33.76
N LEU A 10 -38.84 -9.59 -32.43
CA LEU A 10 -37.89 -10.14 -31.45
C LEU A 10 -37.27 -11.54 -31.72
N THR A 11 -35.97 -11.68 -31.37
CA THR A 11 -35.21 -12.80 -30.70
C THR A 11 -35.22 -14.24 -31.31
N PRO A 12 -34.37 -15.24 -30.92
CA PRO A 12 -33.07 -15.28 -30.19
C PRO A 12 -31.99 -16.25 -30.80
N ALA A 13 -30.81 -16.31 -30.13
CA ALA A 13 -29.94 -17.48 -29.88
C ALA A 13 -29.00 -18.13 -30.94
N ASN A 14 -27.78 -18.40 -30.43
CA ASN A 14 -26.81 -19.47 -30.74
C ASN A 14 -25.98 -19.35 -32.05
N THR A 15 -24.69 -19.71 -32.09
CA THR A 15 -24.10 -20.96 -31.55
C THR A 15 -22.54 -20.91 -31.56
N GLN A 16 -21.91 -21.54 -30.54
CA GLN A 16 -20.80 -22.53 -30.61
C GLN A 16 -19.41 -22.12 -31.18
N THR A 17 -18.23 -22.60 -30.74
CA THR A 17 -17.71 -23.49 -29.68
C THR A 17 -16.17 -23.37 -29.73
N SER A 18 -15.45 -23.56 -28.64
CA SER A 18 -14.32 -24.51 -28.59
C SER A 18 -13.80 -24.67 -27.16
N MET A 19 -13.68 -25.93 -26.75
CA MET A 19 -13.33 -26.42 -25.41
C MET A 19 -11.81 -26.55 -25.23
N ASN A 20 -11.35 -26.52 -23.96
CA ASN A 20 -10.43 -27.46 -23.27
C ASN A 20 -9.55 -26.81 -22.18
N PRO A 21 -9.10 -27.58 -21.16
CA PRO A 21 -9.56 -27.39 -19.78
C PRO A 21 -8.46 -26.96 -18.79
N GLU A 22 -8.86 -26.36 -17.67
CA GLU A 22 -8.01 -26.26 -16.48
C GLU A 22 -8.70 -26.83 -15.23
N PHE A 23 -7.90 -27.59 -14.52
CA PHE A 23 -8.16 -28.44 -13.37
C PHE A 23 -8.47 -27.59 -12.12
N SER A 24 -9.69 -27.71 -11.58
CA SER A 24 -10.10 -27.02 -10.35
C SER A 24 -10.44 -28.06 -9.28
N GLY A 25 -9.58 -28.17 -8.28
CA GLY A 25 -9.77 -29.03 -7.11
C GLY A 25 -10.68 -28.37 -6.08
N SER A 26 -11.83 -28.97 -5.86
CA SER A 26 -12.87 -28.58 -4.90
C SER A 26 -12.43 -28.80 -3.45
N PHE A 27 -12.51 -27.78 -2.61
CA PHE A 27 -12.66 -27.94 -1.16
C PHE A 27 -14.10 -27.58 -0.79
N GLN A 28 -14.92 -28.62 -0.60
CA GLN A 28 -16.26 -28.52 -0.02
C GLN A 28 -16.11 -28.54 1.51
N GLY A 29 -16.35 -27.40 2.16
CA GLY A 29 -16.57 -27.30 3.60
C GLY A 29 -17.94 -26.68 3.82
N ALA A 30 -18.85 -27.48 4.36
CA ALA A 30 -20.28 -27.18 4.49
C ALA A 30 -20.57 -25.89 5.27
N THR A 31 -21.22 -24.93 4.61
CA THR A 31 -21.88 -23.81 5.28
C THR A 31 -23.22 -24.28 5.83
N SER A 32 -23.29 -24.62 7.11
CA SER A 32 -24.54 -24.58 7.85
C SER A 32 -24.24 -24.20 9.30
N SER A 33 -24.48 -22.93 9.62
CA SER A 33 -24.66 -22.48 11.00
C SER A 33 -25.66 -21.34 10.94
N GLN A 34 -26.89 -21.67 11.32
CA GLN A 34 -27.97 -20.74 11.55
C GLN A 34 -27.51 -19.69 12.56
N VAL A 35 -27.67 -18.42 12.17
CA VAL A 35 -27.56 -17.27 13.05
C VAL A 35 -28.79 -17.29 13.96
N THR A 36 -28.61 -17.70 15.22
CA THR A 36 -29.61 -17.44 16.25
C THR A 36 -29.35 -16.04 16.80
N GLN A 37 -30.25 -15.12 16.49
CA GLN A 37 -30.37 -13.84 17.18
C GLN A 37 -30.48 -14.11 18.69
N ILE A 38 -29.66 -13.45 19.49
CA ILE A 38 -29.88 -13.38 20.94
C ILE A 38 -30.15 -11.92 21.28
N ASP A 39 -31.43 -11.68 21.52
CA ASP A 39 -32.02 -10.47 22.04
C ASP A 39 -31.54 -10.24 23.48
N ASN A 40 -31.53 -8.96 23.87
CA ASN A 40 -30.96 -8.45 25.09
C ASN A 40 -31.88 -8.78 26.28
N SER A 41 -31.58 -9.81 27.06
CA SER A 41 -32.07 -9.93 28.45
C SER A 41 -31.30 -11.01 29.23
N GLN A 42 -30.73 -10.58 30.36
CA GLN A 42 -30.44 -11.42 31.54
C GLN A 42 -29.56 -12.67 31.28
N THR A 43 -28.23 -12.51 31.36
CA THR A 43 -27.30 -13.65 31.35
C THR A 43 -27.47 -14.50 32.61
N ASP A 44 -28.27 -15.56 32.49
CA ASP A 44 -28.42 -16.57 33.52
C ASP A 44 -27.07 -17.24 33.84
N PRO A 45 -26.73 -17.44 35.13
CA PRO A 45 -25.47 -18.08 35.54
C PRO A 45 -25.31 -19.50 34.96
N GLN A 46 -26.41 -20.16 34.62
CA GLN A 46 -26.41 -21.47 33.94
C GLN A 46 -25.94 -21.40 32.48
N SER A 47 -26.23 -20.30 31.77
CA SER A 47 -25.76 -20.09 30.39
C SER A 47 -24.25 -19.89 30.34
N LEU A 48 -23.69 -19.15 31.31
CA LEU A 48 -22.24 -18.99 31.47
C LEU A 48 -21.55 -20.32 31.80
N LEU A 49 -22.12 -21.14 32.68
CA LEU A 49 -21.58 -22.47 32.99
C LEU A 49 -21.55 -23.38 31.76
N ASN A 50 -22.64 -23.41 30.98
CA ASN A 50 -22.70 -24.17 29.74
C ASN A 50 -21.65 -23.71 28.72
N MET A 51 -21.42 -22.40 28.61
CA MET A 51 -20.39 -21.84 27.73
C MET A 51 -18.97 -22.20 28.18
N ILE A 52 -18.68 -22.11 29.48
CA ILE A 52 -17.38 -22.51 30.04
C ILE A 52 -17.14 -24.01 29.78
N GLN A 53 -18.16 -24.84 29.96
CA GLN A 53 -18.05 -26.28 29.74
C GLN A 53 -17.82 -26.62 28.26
N LEU A 54 -18.47 -25.90 27.35
CA LEU A 54 -18.25 -26.03 25.91
C LEU A 54 -16.82 -25.62 25.52
N LEU A 55 -16.35 -24.46 25.97
CA LEU A 55 -14.99 -23.98 25.70
C LEU A 55 -13.92 -24.91 26.30
N THR A 56 -14.19 -25.49 27.46
CA THR A 56 -13.28 -26.47 28.08
C THR A 56 -13.16 -27.73 27.23
N LYS A 57 -14.27 -28.20 26.65
CA LYS A 57 -14.27 -29.35 25.73
C LYS A 57 -13.52 -29.03 24.43
N GLU A 58 -13.72 -27.84 23.88
CA GLU A 58 -13.04 -27.39 22.66
C GLU A 58 -11.52 -27.23 22.86
N LEU A 59 -11.11 -26.71 24.03
CA LEU A 59 -9.70 -26.65 24.40
C LEU A 59 -9.08 -28.04 24.57
N ALA A 60 -9.82 -29.01 25.10
CA ALA A 60 -9.35 -30.38 25.20
C ALA A 60 -9.15 -31.02 23.82
N SER A 61 -10.09 -30.82 22.88
CA SER A 61 -9.94 -31.33 21.52
C SER A 61 -8.78 -30.68 20.77
N ALA A 62 -8.62 -29.35 20.88
CA ALA A 62 -7.51 -28.64 20.25
C ALA A 62 -6.15 -29.11 20.77
N ARG A 63 -6.04 -29.41 22.07
CA ARG A 63 -4.81 -29.97 22.66
C ARG A 63 -4.50 -31.36 22.11
N THR A 64 -5.50 -32.22 21.93
CA THR A 64 -5.28 -33.55 21.35
C THR A 64 -4.83 -33.48 19.89
N GLU A 65 -5.38 -32.54 19.11
CA GLU A 65 -4.99 -32.34 17.72
C GLU A 65 -3.55 -31.83 17.59
N ILE A 66 -3.16 -30.87 18.44
CA ILE A 66 -1.77 -30.37 18.50
C ILE A 66 -0.79 -31.50 18.81
N GLU A 67 -1.14 -32.40 19.74
CA GLU A 67 -0.26 -33.52 20.08
C GLU A 67 -0.14 -34.52 18.93
N GLN A 68 -1.25 -34.81 18.23
CA GLN A 68 -1.22 -35.65 17.03
C GLN A 68 -0.32 -35.06 15.93
N LEU A 69 -0.42 -33.75 15.67
CA LEU A 69 0.43 -33.06 14.71
C LEU A 69 1.91 -33.07 15.12
N ARG A 70 2.20 -32.96 16.42
CA ARG A 70 3.57 -33.09 16.96
C ARG A 70 4.15 -34.48 16.75
N VAL A 71 3.36 -35.52 17.00
CA VAL A 71 3.78 -36.92 16.75
C VAL A 71 4.00 -37.16 15.25
N GLN A 72 3.13 -36.65 14.39
CA GLN A 72 3.28 -36.79 12.94
C GLN A 72 4.54 -36.09 12.42
N THR A 73 4.82 -34.88 12.90
CA THR A 73 6.03 -34.13 12.53
C THR A 73 7.30 -34.81 13.04
N ALA A 74 7.30 -35.35 14.25
CA ALA A 74 8.40 -36.17 14.77
C ALA A 74 8.65 -37.43 13.91
N HIS A 75 7.58 -38.12 13.51
CA HIS A 75 7.69 -39.32 12.67
C HIS A 75 8.24 -39.01 11.27
N LEU A 76 7.79 -37.92 10.64
CA LEU A 76 8.33 -37.46 9.35
C LEU A 76 9.81 -37.09 9.44
N GLN A 77 10.21 -36.46 10.55
CA GLN A 77 11.61 -36.11 10.79
C GLN A 77 12.49 -37.36 10.97
N GLU A 78 11.97 -38.38 11.63
CA GLU A 78 12.67 -39.67 11.81
C GLU A 78 12.77 -40.45 10.49
N GLN A 79 11.74 -40.43 9.63
CA GLN A 79 11.82 -40.99 8.28
C GLN A 79 12.89 -40.30 7.42
N LEU A 80 13.01 -38.97 7.49
CA LEU A 80 14.06 -38.21 6.82
C LEU A 80 15.46 -38.59 7.31
N ASN A 81 15.64 -38.78 8.62
CA ASN A 81 16.91 -39.24 9.18
C ASN A 81 17.25 -40.69 8.79
N GLN A 82 16.26 -41.58 8.67
CA GLN A 82 16.50 -42.96 8.21
C GLN A 82 16.88 -43.01 6.72
N GLN A 83 16.33 -42.13 5.88
CA GLN A 83 16.78 -41.99 4.48
C GLN A 83 18.24 -41.51 4.37
N SER A 84 18.73 -40.72 5.32
CA SER A 84 20.13 -40.27 5.35
C SER A 84 21.14 -41.34 5.82
N ASN A 85 20.67 -42.45 6.41
CA ASN A 85 21.53 -43.52 6.96
C ASN A 85 21.57 -44.80 6.11
N VAL A 86 20.84 -44.90 4.98
CA VAL A 86 21.00 -46.02 4.03
C VAL A 86 21.95 -45.62 2.91
N SER A 87 23.23 -45.53 3.25
CA SER A 87 24.34 -45.44 2.28
C SER A 87 25.56 -46.14 2.86
N ASN A 88 25.45 -47.46 3.03
CA ASN A 88 26.52 -48.43 2.80
C ASN A 88 25.91 -49.84 2.89
N PRO A 89 26.03 -50.63 1.82
CA PRO A 89 27.06 -51.65 1.91
C PRO A 89 27.98 -51.65 0.70
N THR A 90 29.25 -51.89 1.02
CA THR A 90 30.31 -52.47 0.22
C THR A 90 29.75 -53.52 -0.74
N ASN A 91 29.78 -53.25 -2.05
CA ASN A 91 29.81 -54.29 -3.08
C ASN A 91 30.54 -53.78 -4.32
N HIS A 92 31.62 -54.51 -4.61
CA HIS A 92 32.52 -54.38 -5.75
C HIS A 92 31.74 -54.58 -7.05
N LEU A 93 31.50 -53.53 -7.85
CA LEU A 93 31.14 -53.66 -9.26
C LEU A 93 31.73 -52.52 -10.11
N ASN A 94 32.23 -52.92 -11.27
CA ASN A 94 33.07 -52.23 -12.26
C ASN A 94 32.74 -50.75 -12.57
N PRO A 95 33.77 -49.90 -12.79
CA PRO A 95 33.60 -48.54 -13.28
C PRO A 95 33.63 -48.53 -14.81
N SER A 96 32.52 -48.85 -15.48
CA SER A 96 32.48 -48.68 -16.95
C SER A 96 31.07 -48.56 -17.51
N GLU A 97 30.21 -47.68 -16.97
CA GLU A 97 28.98 -47.33 -17.69
C GLU A 97 28.34 -46.00 -17.27
N PHE A 98 29.10 -44.92 -17.16
CA PHE A 98 28.52 -43.56 -17.26
C PHE A 98 29.53 -42.63 -17.96
N PRO A 99 29.12 -41.91 -19.02
CA PRO A 99 30.01 -40.93 -19.63
C PRO A 99 30.21 -39.76 -18.65
N PRO A 100 31.45 -39.27 -18.47
CA PRO A 100 31.71 -38.16 -17.56
C PRO A 100 31.21 -36.87 -18.20
N LEU A 101 30.06 -36.36 -17.78
CA LEU A 101 29.64 -34.97 -18.03
C LEU A 101 30.45 -34.01 -17.12
N GLN A 102 31.78 -34.05 -17.19
CA GLN A 102 32.60 -33.50 -16.11
C GLN A 102 33.00 -32.02 -16.25
N ASN A 103 32.62 -31.34 -17.33
CA ASN A 103 33.16 -29.99 -17.58
C ASN A 103 32.09 -28.88 -17.66
N ALA A 104 30.87 -29.17 -18.10
CA ALA A 104 29.83 -28.14 -18.25
C ALA A 104 28.99 -27.92 -16.98
N ALA A 105 28.65 -29.00 -16.26
CA ALA A 105 27.82 -28.91 -15.05
C ALA A 105 28.55 -28.23 -13.89
N THR A 106 29.85 -28.50 -13.71
CA THR A 106 30.73 -27.87 -12.72
C THR A 106 30.96 -26.38 -13.02
N ALA A 107 31.14 -26.01 -14.30
CA ALA A 107 31.28 -24.62 -14.72
C ALA A 107 29.97 -23.81 -14.53
N LEU A 108 28.81 -24.42 -14.81
CA LEU A 108 27.50 -23.79 -14.58
C LEU A 108 27.17 -23.66 -13.09
N LEU A 109 27.51 -24.65 -12.25
CA LEU A 109 27.33 -24.57 -10.81
C LEU A 109 28.24 -23.51 -10.16
N GLN A 110 29.51 -23.40 -10.54
CA GLN A 110 30.42 -22.35 -10.06
C GLN A 110 30.01 -20.93 -10.50
N SER A 111 29.22 -20.82 -11.57
CA SER A 111 28.66 -19.55 -12.04
C SER A 111 27.39 -19.10 -11.31
N THR A 112 26.78 -19.97 -10.48
CA THR A 112 25.59 -19.58 -9.72
C THR A 112 25.96 -18.61 -8.59
N PRO A 113 25.14 -17.58 -8.32
CA PRO A 113 25.47 -16.53 -7.34
C PRO A 113 25.76 -17.03 -5.93
N TRP A 114 25.28 -18.24 -5.60
CA TRP A 114 25.34 -18.88 -4.30
C TRP A 114 26.68 -19.58 -4.00
N HIS A 115 27.55 -19.77 -5.01
CA HIS A 115 28.87 -20.39 -4.83
C HIS A 115 30.03 -19.36 -4.76
N GLN A 116 29.71 -18.06 -4.70
CA GLN A 116 30.70 -16.99 -4.53
C GLN A 116 30.60 -16.38 -3.12
N PRO A 117 31.51 -16.73 -2.18
CA PRO A 117 31.42 -16.29 -0.79
C PRO A 117 31.49 -14.76 -0.65
N GLU A 118 32.23 -14.07 -1.51
CA GLU A 118 32.29 -12.61 -1.52
C GLU A 118 30.96 -11.95 -1.91
N LYS A 119 30.25 -12.47 -2.92
CA LYS A 119 28.93 -11.96 -3.29
C LYS A 119 27.91 -12.18 -2.19
N LEU A 120 27.94 -13.34 -1.53
CA LEU A 120 27.10 -13.62 -0.37
C LEU A 120 27.38 -12.66 0.79
N GLN A 121 28.66 -12.39 1.05
CA GLN A 121 29.07 -11.44 2.08
C GLN A 121 28.61 -10.02 1.74
N GLN A 122 28.79 -9.56 0.50
CA GLN A 122 28.29 -8.26 0.04
C GLN A 122 26.77 -8.12 0.18
N ILE A 123 26.00 -9.17 -0.18
CA ILE A 123 24.54 -9.20 0.00
C ILE A 123 24.18 -9.11 1.48
N LYS A 124 24.87 -9.86 2.35
CA LYS A 124 24.65 -9.84 3.80
C LYS A 124 24.95 -8.47 4.40
N ASP A 125 26.05 -7.84 3.98
CA ASP A 125 26.45 -6.51 4.44
C ASP A 125 25.44 -5.46 3.97
N GLN A 126 24.99 -5.53 2.72
CA GLN A 126 23.95 -4.65 2.18
C GLN A 126 22.62 -4.80 2.94
N LEU A 127 22.20 -6.03 3.23
CA LEU A 127 20.99 -6.30 4.02
C LEU A 127 21.11 -5.77 5.45
N THR A 128 22.28 -5.91 6.06
CA THR A 128 22.56 -5.42 7.42
C THR A 128 22.54 -3.90 7.46
N ALA A 129 23.22 -3.23 6.52
CA ALA A 129 23.21 -1.78 6.37
C ALA A 129 21.78 -1.25 6.15
N GLN A 130 21.00 -1.90 5.27
CA GLN A 130 19.61 -1.51 5.03
C GLN A 130 18.73 -1.69 6.27
N ARG A 131 18.95 -2.74 7.06
CA ARG A 131 18.25 -2.95 8.34
C ARG A 131 18.62 -1.86 9.35
N GLN A 132 19.89 -1.48 9.46
CA GLN A 132 20.33 -0.39 10.32
C GLN A 132 19.71 0.95 9.90
N GLN A 133 19.73 1.29 8.60
CA GLN A 133 19.08 2.49 8.06
C GLN A 133 17.59 2.54 8.46
N ARG A 134 16.85 1.44 8.27
CA ARG A 134 15.42 1.36 8.65
C ARG A 134 15.22 1.52 10.16
N ARG A 135 16.13 1.00 10.99
CA ARG A 135 16.08 1.16 12.45
C ARG A 135 16.23 2.63 12.84
N LEU A 136 17.21 3.33 12.27
CA LEU A 136 17.43 4.76 12.53
C LEU A 136 16.21 5.59 12.10
N GLN A 137 15.66 5.34 10.91
CA GLN A 137 14.44 6.02 10.44
C GLN A 137 13.23 5.77 11.36
N ARG A 138 13.08 4.56 11.90
CA ARG A 138 12.02 4.24 12.88
C ARG A 138 12.24 4.98 14.19
N GLN A 139 13.46 5.00 14.70
CA GLN A 139 13.81 5.73 15.92
C GLN A 139 13.54 7.23 15.78
N GLU A 140 13.89 7.81 14.65
CA GLU A 140 13.62 9.22 14.36
C GLU A 140 12.11 9.49 14.27
N ALA A 141 11.34 8.61 13.63
CA ALA A 141 9.89 8.73 13.58
C ALA A 141 9.25 8.65 14.97
N THR A 142 9.72 7.74 15.83
CA THR A 142 9.28 7.62 17.22
C THR A 142 9.68 8.84 18.05
N ALA A 143 10.90 9.36 17.87
CA ALA A 143 11.35 10.57 18.57
C ALA A 143 10.45 11.77 18.25
N ARG A 144 10.05 11.94 16.98
CA ARG A 144 9.13 13.00 16.56
C ARG A 144 7.73 12.87 17.20
N LEU A 145 7.27 11.66 17.52
CA LEU A 145 6.01 11.47 18.25
C LEU A 145 6.09 11.94 19.71
N LEU A 146 7.28 11.83 20.32
CA LEU A 146 7.53 12.23 21.70
C LEU A 146 7.94 13.70 21.83
N GLN A 147 8.21 14.38 20.71
CA GLN A 147 8.47 15.81 20.70
C GLN A 147 7.19 16.59 20.99
N PRO A 148 7.29 17.73 21.69
CA PRO A 148 6.14 18.61 21.87
C PRO A 148 5.60 19.03 20.49
N PRO A 149 4.28 19.22 20.33
CA PRO A 149 3.72 19.72 19.09
C PRO A 149 4.40 21.03 18.72
N SER A 150 4.85 21.15 17.47
CA SER A 150 5.44 22.39 17.00
C SER A 150 4.47 23.56 17.15
N THR A 151 5.00 24.76 17.35
CA THR A 151 4.20 25.98 17.44
C THR A 151 3.57 26.36 16.10
N ASN A 152 4.13 25.87 14.98
CA ASN A 152 3.66 26.12 13.62
C ASN A 152 2.93 24.88 13.06
N GLN A 153 1.91 24.39 13.77
CA GLN A 153 1.04 23.33 13.26
C GLN A 153 0.35 23.80 11.98
N GLY A 154 0.66 23.16 10.86
CA GLY A 154 0.09 23.57 9.58
C GLY A 154 0.69 22.83 8.40
N PHE A 155 0.19 23.21 7.23
CA PHE A 155 0.60 22.65 5.97
C PHE A 155 0.99 23.76 5.01
N LYS A 156 1.95 23.45 4.14
CA LYS A 156 2.42 24.38 3.11
C LYS A 156 2.58 23.68 1.79
N TYR A 157 2.26 24.40 0.71
CA TYR A 157 2.62 24.00 -0.64
C TYR A 157 3.99 24.56 -0.98
N ILE A 158 4.90 23.68 -1.38
CA ILE A 158 6.18 24.05 -2.00
C ILE A 158 6.06 23.84 -3.50
N TYR A 159 6.44 24.86 -4.26
CA TYR A 159 6.38 24.84 -5.72
C TYR A 159 7.76 24.62 -6.32
N LEU A 160 7.88 23.55 -7.10
CA LEU A 160 9.11 23.17 -7.78
C LEU A 160 8.96 23.37 -9.30
N PRO A 161 9.94 24.02 -9.95
CA PRO A 161 9.97 24.09 -11.40
C PRO A 161 10.26 22.69 -11.98
N THR A 162 9.55 22.34 -13.04
CA THR A 162 9.72 21.10 -13.78
C THR A 162 9.84 21.37 -15.26
N LYS A 163 10.73 20.65 -15.94
CA LYS A 163 10.95 20.80 -17.38
C LYS A 163 9.80 20.25 -18.23
N ALA A 164 9.10 19.26 -17.69
CA ALA A 164 7.98 18.60 -18.34
C ALA A 164 7.07 17.98 -17.28
N ARG A 165 5.77 17.91 -17.59
CA ARG A 165 4.80 17.17 -16.80
C ARG A 165 5.10 15.68 -16.89
N VAL A 166 5.22 15.02 -15.75
CA VAL A 166 5.40 13.57 -15.67
C VAL A 166 4.36 12.96 -14.72
N PRO A 167 4.04 11.65 -14.86
CA PRO A 167 3.12 10.99 -13.93
C PRO A 167 3.55 11.16 -12.47
N ILE A 168 2.59 11.29 -11.55
CA ILE A 168 2.86 11.51 -10.11
C ILE A 168 3.75 10.38 -9.54
N GLY A 169 3.56 9.14 -9.99
CA GLY A 169 4.43 8.02 -9.62
C GLY A 169 5.90 8.27 -9.97
N GLN A 170 6.18 8.83 -11.16
CA GLN A 170 7.55 9.18 -11.56
C GLN A 170 8.12 10.33 -10.72
N ILE A 171 7.31 11.34 -10.35
CA ILE A 171 7.75 12.38 -9.41
C ILE A 171 8.15 11.74 -8.09
N ARG A 172 7.31 10.88 -7.50
CA ARG A 172 7.65 10.16 -6.26
C ARG A 172 8.91 9.31 -6.39
N SER A 173 9.13 8.66 -7.54
CA SER A 173 10.38 7.93 -7.79
C SER A 173 11.60 8.86 -7.87
N ARG A 174 11.48 10.02 -8.51
CA ARG A 174 12.57 11.01 -8.63
C ARG A 174 12.90 11.65 -7.28
N LEU A 175 11.89 12.03 -6.50
CA LEU A 175 12.08 12.57 -5.15
C LEU A 175 12.79 11.56 -4.25
N ARG A 176 12.41 10.27 -4.32
CA ARG A 176 13.11 9.20 -3.60
C ARG A 176 14.59 9.06 -4.02
N LYS A 177 14.90 9.26 -5.31
CA LYS A 177 16.30 9.26 -5.80
C LYS A 177 17.11 10.45 -5.27
N LEU A 178 16.45 11.54 -4.90
CA LEU A 178 17.03 12.70 -4.23
C LEU A 178 17.04 12.56 -2.70
N ASP A 179 16.82 11.34 -2.18
CA ASP A 179 16.76 11.05 -0.74
C ASP A 179 15.62 11.79 0.01
N ILE A 180 14.58 12.22 -0.71
CA ILE A 180 13.42 12.87 -0.13
C ILE A 180 12.41 11.81 0.33
N ASN A 181 11.91 11.96 1.54
CA ASN A 181 10.99 10.99 2.13
C ASN A 181 9.56 11.17 1.59
N ASN A 182 9.16 10.26 0.69
CA ASN A 182 7.82 10.26 0.09
C ASN A 182 6.66 10.18 1.09
N ASN A 183 6.87 9.63 2.30
CA ASN A 183 5.82 9.53 3.32
C ASN A 183 5.51 10.89 3.96
N ARG A 184 6.45 11.85 3.89
CA ARG A 184 6.28 13.22 4.38
C ARG A 184 5.57 14.13 3.37
N ILE A 185 5.45 13.68 2.11
CA ILE A 185 4.75 14.40 1.05
C ILE A 185 3.30 13.93 0.98
N ILE A 186 2.41 14.82 1.39
CA ILE A 186 0.98 14.57 1.59
C ILE A 186 0.24 14.50 0.26
N ASP A 187 0.45 15.48 -0.61
CA ASP A 187 -0.15 15.59 -1.93
C ASP A 187 0.87 16.07 -2.97
N ILE A 188 0.64 15.69 -4.23
CA ILE A 188 1.40 16.13 -5.39
C ILE A 188 0.43 16.45 -6.51
N HIS A 189 0.39 17.70 -6.93
CA HIS A 189 -0.38 18.09 -8.11
C HIS A 189 0.36 19.14 -8.95
N TYR A 190 -0.21 19.46 -10.09
CA TYR A 190 0.36 20.39 -11.06
C TYR A 190 -0.54 21.61 -11.19
N PRO A 191 -0.20 22.75 -10.54
CA PRO A 191 -0.95 23.98 -10.71
C PRO A 191 -0.82 24.57 -12.12
N ASP A 192 0.35 24.40 -12.75
CA ASP A 192 0.70 24.89 -14.09
C ASP A 192 1.55 23.84 -14.86
N ARG A 193 1.81 24.05 -16.16
CA ARG A 193 2.49 23.13 -17.08
C ARG A 193 3.90 22.74 -16.62
N ASN A 194 4.61 23.66 -15.97
CA ASN A 194 6.01 23.51 -15.58
C ASN A 194 6.23 23.66 -14.07
N ILE A 195 5.17 23.48 -13.27
CA ILE A 195 5.24 23.62 -11.82
C ILE A 195 4.62 22.39 -11.17
N VAL A 196 5.33 21.80 -10.23
CA VAL A 196 4.81 20.77 -9.31
C VAL A 196 4.59 21.43 -7.96
N ALA A 197 3.40 21.25 -7.39
CA ALA A 197 3.08 21.60 -6.02
C ALA A 197 3.20 20.36 -5.13
N LEU A 198 3.97 20.47 -4.05
CA LEU A 198 4.12 19.45 -3.02
C LEU A 198 3.48 19.95 -1.73
N LEU A 199 2.50 19.22 -1.19
CA LEU A 199 1.94 19.51 0.13
C LEU A 199 2.76 18.82 1.21
N ILE A 200 3.21 19.58 2.19
CA ILE A 200 4.01 19.09 3.32
C ILE A 200 3.49 19.65 4.64
N HIS A 201 3.89 19.03 5.74
CA HIS A 201 3.79 19.63 7.07
C HIS A 201 4.86 20.71 7.25
N ASN A 202 4.55 21.78 7.98
CA ASN A 202 5.47 22.90 8.17
C ASN A 202 6.79 22.48 8.83
N ASP A 203 6.76 21.54 9.78
CA ASP A 203 7.97 20.99 10.43
C ASP A 203 8.94 20.28 9.47
N TYR A 204 8.49 19.91 8.26
CA TYR A 204 9.32 19.28 7.24
C TYR A 204 9.86 20.29 6.21
N GLU A 205 9.45 21.56 6.28
CA GLU A 205 9.82 22.58 5.30
C GLU A 205 11.32 22.79 5.23
N ASP A 206 11.99 22.98 6.37
CA ASP A 206 13.42 23.25 6.42
C ASP A 206 14.25 22.04 5.97
N GLU A 207 13.84 20.83 6.40
CA GLU A 207 14.46 19.56 5.98
C GLU A 207 14.36 19.39 4.45
N LEU A 208 13.17 19.61 3.89
CA LEU A 208 12.93 19.50 2.45
C LEU A 208 13.70 20.57 1.66
N ARG A 209 13.74 21.82 2.15
CA ARG A 209 14.51 22.91 1.54
C ARG A 209 15.99 22.58 1.49
N GLN A 210 16.56 22.10 2.59
CA GLN A 210 17.97 21.70 2.66
C GLN A 210 18.28 20.56 1.68
N GLN A 211 17.40 19.54 1.62
CA GLN A 211 17.53 18.43 0.67
C GLN A 211 17.49 18.91 -0.79
N LEU A 212 16.55 19.78 -1.15
CA LEU A 212 16.45 20.34 -2.50
C LEU A 212 17.64 21.22 -2.86
N GLN A 213 18.10 22.05 -1.92
CA GLN A 213 19.25 22.93 -2.10
C GLN A 213 20.55 22.14 -2.33
N ARG A 214 20.72 21.01 -1.64
CA ARG A 214 21.85 20.08 -1.86
C ARG A 214 21.99 19.67 -3.33
N PHE A 215 20.87 19.52 -4.04
CA PHE A 215 20.84 19.16 -5.46
C PHE A 215 20.64 20.36 -6.40
N LYS A 216 20.77 21.60 -5.89
CA LYS A 216 20.59 22.85 -6.65
C LYS A 216 19.20 22.98 -7.30
N VAL A 217 18.18 22.36 -6.70
CA VAL A 217 16.79 22.52 -7.14
C VAL A 217 16.28 23.84 -6.59
N THR A 218 15.84 24.74 -7.47
CA THR A 218 15.25 26.02 -7.07
C THR A 218 13.81 25.82 -6.59
N ILE A 219 13.41 26.58 -5.58
CA ILE A 219 12.05 26.62 -5.07
C ILE A 219 11.42 27.93 -5.53
N LYS A 220 10.19 27.86 -6.04
CA LYS A 220 9.47 29.04 -6.53
C LYS A 220 8.50 29.55 -5.46
N GLU A 221 9.01 30.39 -4.56
CA GLU A 221 8.27 30.94 -3.41
C GLU A 221 7.05 31.78 -3.84
N ASP A 222 7.16 32.56 -4.92
CA ASP A 222 6.12 33.52 -5.36
C ASP A 222 5.05 32.91 -6.28
N SER A 223 4.83 31.59 -6.23
CA SER A 223 3.83 30.95 -7.09
C SER A 223 2.43 31.12 -6.52
N ASN A 224 1.62 31.99 -7.13
CA ASN A 224 0.18 32.04 -6.89
C ASN A 224 -0.53 31.07 -7.86
N PRO A 225 -1.19 30.00 -7.37
CA PRO A 225 -1.90 29.06 -8.23
C PRO A 225 -3.17 29.66 -8.88
N CYS A 226 -3.63 30.81 -8.40
CA CYS A 226 -4.81 31.52 -8.88
C CYS A 226 -4.47 32.69 -9.82
N ASP A 227 -3.19 32.91 -10.14
CA ASP A 227 -2.78 33.99 -11.05
C ASP A 227 -3.42 33.80 -12.45
N PRO A 228 -4.05 34.84 -13.03
CA PRO A 228 -4.58 34.84 -14.40
C PRO A 228 -3.61 34.26 -15.45
N GLN A 229 -2.29 34.41 -15.25
CA GLN A 229 -1.25 33.94 -16.16
C GLN A 229 -1.05 32.40 -16.16
N VAL A 230 -1.61 31.70 -15.17
CA VAL A 230 -1.63 30.23 -15.11
C VAL A 230 -2.58 29.66 -16.18
N LEU A 231 -3.64 30.38 -16.52
CA LEU A 231 -4.66 29.94 -17.46
C LEU A 231 -4.28 30.28 -18.92
N ARG A 232 -3.38 29.46 -19.49
CA ARG A 232 -2.82 29.65 -20.86
C ARG A 232 -3.57 28.92 -21.97
N ASP A 233 -4.78 28.46 -21.71
CA ASP A 233 -5.60 27.81 -22.73
C ASP A 233 -6.12 28.89 -23.71
N PRO A 234 -5.93 28.72 -25.03
CA PRO A 234 -6.50 29.64 -26.03
C PRO A 234 -8.00 29.89 -25.85
N LYS A 235 -8.75 28.95 -25.28
CA LYS A 235 -10.18 29.10 -24.96
C LYS A 235 -10.48 30.30 -24.05
N TYR A 236 -9.52 30.73 -23.23
CA TYR A 236 -9.69 31.86 -22.30
C TYR A 236 -8.93 33.10 -22.76
N ALA A 237 -8.36 33.12 -23.97
CA ALA A 237 -7.57 34.23 -24.48
C ALA A 237 -8.36 35.56 -24.58
N ASP A 238 -9.68 35.48 -24.73
CA ASP A 238 -10.58 36.65 -24.82
C ASP A 238 -11.14 37.08 -23.47
N ARG A 239 -10.91 36.29 -22.40
CA ARG A 239 -11.44 36.59 -21.05
C ARG A 239 -10.65 37.71 -20.39
N THR A 240 -11.34 38.51 -19.59
CA THR A 240 -10.72 39.54 -18.75
C THR A 240 -9.81 38.91 -17.69
N PRO A 241 -8.80 39.65 -17.17
CA PRO A 241 -7.94 39.13 -16.11
C PRO A 241 -8.72 38.67 -14.86
N ALA A 242 -9.78 39.40 -14.48
CA ALA A 242 -10.61 39.04 -13.33
C ALA A 242 -11.37 37.72 -13.55
N GLU A 243 -12.00 37.54 -14.71
CA GLU A 243 -12.66 36.25 -15.03
C GLU A 243 -11.65 35.09 -15.05
N ARG A 244 -10.42 35.32 -15.52
CA ARG A 244 -9.37 34.29 -15.50
C ARG A 244 -8.93 33.94 -14.08
N GLU A 245 -8.87 34.92 -13.19
CA GLU A 245 -8.57 34.70 -11.77
C GLU A 245 -9.65 33.83 -11.12
N ASP A 246 -10.93 34.15 -11.34
CA ASP A 246 -12.06 33.35 -10.83
C ASP A 246 -12.02 31.91 -11.36
N LEU A 247 -11.75 31.74 -12.66
CA LEU A 247 -11.60 30.43 -13.28
C LEU A 247 -10.39 29.66 -12.72
N ALA A 248 -9.26 30.34 -12.52
CA ALA A 248 -8.06 29.73 -11.95
C ALA A 248 -8.31 29.30 -10.49
N PHE A 249 -8.99 30.12 -9.70
CA PHE A 249 -9.41 29.78 -8.35
C PHE A 249 -10.35 28.57 -8.33
N MET A 250 -11.36 28.54 -9.19
CA MET A 250 -12.25 27.38 -9.33
C MET A 250 -11.47 26.11 -9.70
N HIS A 251 -10.53 26.18 -10.64
CA HIS A 251 -9.67 25.05 -10.99
C HIS A 251 -8.75 24.62 -9.84
N HIS A 252 -8.28 25.58 -9.04
CA HIS A 252 -7.51 25.29 -7.84
C HIS A 252 -8.36 24.52 -6.83
N CYS A 253 -9.55 25.02 -6.46
CA CYS A 253 -10.47 24.33 -5.54
C CYS A 253 -10.77 22.90 -6.02
N ASN A 254 -11.12 22.71 -7.28
CA ASN A 254 -11.35 21.38 -7.85
C ASN A 254 -10.15 20.42 -7.67
N ARG A 255 -8.91 20.92 -7.80
CA ARG A 255 -7.70 20.10 -7.57
C ARG A 255 -7.54 19.75 -6.09
N ILE A 256 -7.80 20.70 -5.20
CA ILE A 256 -7.73 20.53 -3.74
C ILE A 256 -8.77 19.51 -3.25
N GLU A 257 -10.00 19.57 -3.77
CA GLU A 257 -11.04 18.59 -3.47
C GLU A 257 -10.64 17.18 -3.90
N ARG A 258 -10.08 17.04 -5.10
CA ARG A 258 -9.54 15.75 -5.58
C ARG A 258 -8.37 15.28 -4.72
N ALA A 259 -7.48 16.17 -4.28
CA ALA A 259 -6.38 15.81 -3.40
C ALA A 259 -6.89 15.17 -2.10
N LEU A 260 -7.94 15.73 -1.48
CA LEU A 260 -8.54 15.17 -0.26
C LEU A 260 -9.06 13.74 -0.42
N GLN A 261 -9.49 13.34 -1.62
CA GLN A 261 -9.95 11.98 -1.87
C GLN A 261 -8.83 10.95 -1.70
N TYR A 262 -7.60 11.32 -2.08
CA TYR A 262 -6.44 10.41 -2.07
C TYR A 262 -5.52 10.56 -0.85
N ILE A 263 -5.65 11.64 -0.08
CA ILE A 263 -4.90 11.82 1.16
C ILE A 263 -5.31 10.75 2.18
N ARG A 264 -4.31 10.16 2.85
CA ARG A 264 -4.51 9.08 3.83
C ARG A 264 -5.18 9.59 5.11
N THR A 265 -6.06 8.77 5.67
CA THR A 265 -6.89 9.07 6.86
C THR A 265 -6.13 9.72 8.02
N PRO A 266 -4.93 9.26 8.44
CA PRO A 266 -4.25 9.83 9.61
C PRO A 266 -3.99 11.34 9.53
N VAL A 267 -3.78 11.87 8.32
CA VAL A 267 -3.49 13.30 8.10
C VAL A 267 -4.67 14.03 7.44
N LYS A 268 -5.59 13.29 6.83
CA LYS A 268 -6.70 13.81 6.01
C LYS A 268 -7.54 14.85 6.74
N PHE A 269 -7.91 14.58 8.00
CA PHE A 269 -8.78 15.48 8.75
C PHE A 269 -8.11 16.81 9.09
N ALA A 270 -6.82 16.78 9.44
CA ALA A 270 -6.05 17.99 9.70
C ALA A 270 -5.89 18.83 8.43
N VAL A 271 -5.60 18.17 7.30
CA VAL A 271 -5.50 18.84 6.00
C VAL A 271 -6.84 19.42 5.54
N ALA A 272 -7.94 18.70 5.75
CA ALA A 272 -9.28 19.20 5.40
C ALA A 272 -9.62 20.48 6.19
N ARG A 273 -9.33 20.53 7.49
CA ARG A 273 -9.49 21.74 8.30
C ARG A 273 -8.64 22.90 7.78
N TYR A 274 -7.41 22.62 7.38
CA TYR A 274 -6.51 23.61 6.77
C TYR A 274 -7.05 24.13 5.42
N PHE A 275 -7.52 23.26 4.54
CA PHE A 275 -8.10 23.69 3.26
C PHE A 275 -9.37 24.51 3.45
N TYR A 276 -10.18 24.18 4.45
CA TYR A 276 -11.36 24.96 4.81
C TYR A 276 -11.00 26.35 5.33
N SER A 277 -9.98 26.46 6.19
CA SER A 277 -9.55 27.78 6.70
C SER A 277 -8.95 28.68 5.61
N LYS A 278 -8.46 28.07 4.51
CA LYS A 278 -8.03 28.78 3.30
C LYS A 278 -9.15 29.10 2.32
N GLY A 279 -10.37 28.63 2.57
CA GLY A 279 -11.52 28.82 1.67
C GLY A 279 -11.46 27.98 0.39
N TRP A 280 -10.62 26.94 0.34
CA TRP A 280 -10.45 26.10 -0.86
C TRP A 280 -11.48 24.98 -0.97
N ILE A 281 -12.16 24.66 0.13
CA ILE A 281 -13.23 23.65 0.17
C ILE A 281 -14.46 24.21 0.89
N SER A 282 -15.63 23.68 0.54
CA SER A 282 -16.89 24.04 1.20
C SER A 282 -17.00 23.45 2.61
N LYS A 283 -17.84 24.07 3.45
CA LYS A 283 -18.18 23.54 4.78
C LYS A 283 -18.82 22.15 4.69
N GLN A 284 -19.64 21.92 3.67
CA GLN A 284 -20.26 20.62 3.42
C GLN A 284 -19.20 19.54 3.19
N LEU A 285 -18.25 19.79 2.29
CA LEU A 285 -17.18 18.83 2.01
C LEU A 285 -16.30 18.57 3.23
N LEU A 286 -16.05 19.59 4.06
CA LEU A 286 -15.37 19.41 5.34
C LEU A 286 -16.15 18.45 6.25
N GLN A 287 -17.45 18.64 6.41
CA GLN A 287 -18.30 17.81 7.27
C GLN A 287 -18.36 16.36 6.78
N GLU A 288 -18.46 16.14 5.46
CA GLU A 288 -18.41 14.82 4.83
C GLU A 288 -17.03 14.14 4.99
N THR A 289 -15.96 14.94 5.05
CA THR A 289 -14.59 14.43 5.19
C THR A 289 -14.24 14.08 6.63
N LEU A 290 -14.80 14.77 7.61
CA LEU A 290 -14.55 14.50 9.03
C LEU A 290 -15.19 13.18 9.45
N PRO A 291 -14.61 12.47 10.44
CA PRO A 291 -15.24 11.27 10.95
C PRO A 291 -16.63 11.63 11.48
N THR A 292 -17.66 11.02 10.91
CA THR A 292 -19.01 11.09 11.49
C THR A 292 -18.88 10.54 12.90
N ARG A 293 -19.24 11.34 13.89
CA ARG A 293 -19.16 10.96 15.29
C ARG A 293 -20.23 9.89 15.57
N THR A 294 -20.00 8.66 15.14
CA THR A 294 -20.73 7.50 15.63
C THR A 294 -20.19 7.28 17.03
N ILE A 295 -20.89 7.83 18.02
CA ILE A 295 -20.62 7.56 19.43
C ILE A 295 -21.06 6.11 19.67
N ASN A 296 -20.23 5.15 19.29
CA ASN A 296 -20.13 3.90 20.02
C ASN A 296 -18.95 4.08 20.98
N ARG A 297 -19.26 4.61 22.16
CA ARG A 297 -18.38 4.42 23.32
C ARG A 297 -18.38 2.92 23.60
N GLN A 298 -17.33 2.27 23.12
CA GLN A 298 -16.70 0.99 23.51
C GLN A 298 -16.00 0.49 22.23
N GLN A 299 -14.69 0.23 22.30
CA GLN A 299 -13.81 -0.28 21.23
C GLN A 299 -12.93 0.74 20.46
N ASP A 300 -12.30 1.70 21.15
CA ASP A 300 -11.17 2.44 20.56
C ASP A 300 -9.98 2.51 21.53
N ILE A 301 -9.56 1.33 22.01
CA ILE A 301 -8.23 1.15 22.64
C ILE A 301 -7.32 0.24 21.79
N ASP A 302 -7.84 -0.46 20.77
CA ASP A 302 -7.07 -1.48 20.05
C ASP A 302 -6.65 -1.09 18.61
N ILE A 303 -6.44 0.19 18.32
CA ILE A 303 -5.84 0.64 17.04
C ILE A 303 -4.48 1.32 17.27
N PHE A 304 -3.69 0.80 18.22
CA PHE A 304 -2.27 1.18 18.36
C PHE A 304 -1.29 0.01 18.46
N PHE A 305 -1.74 -1.23 18.22
CA PHE A 305 -0.84 -2.39 18.13
C PHE A 305 -1.04 -3.14 16.80
N PHE A 306 0.09 -3.53 16.19
CA PHE A 306 0.30 -4.14 14.87
C PHE A 306 0.36 -3.13 13.70
N ARG A 307 1.51 -2.87 13.05
CA ARG A 307 2.49 -3.79 12.44
C ARG A 307 3.82 -3.10 12.11
#